data_AF-A0A223KP37-F1
#
_entry.id   AF-A0A223KP37-F1
#
_cell.length_a   1.000
_cell.length_b   1.000
_cell.length_c   1.000
_cell.angle_alpha   90.00
_cell.angle_beta   90.00
_cell.angle_gamma   90.00
#
_symmetry.space_group_name_H-M   'P 1'
#
loop_
_entity.id
_entity.type
_entity.pdbx_description
1 polymer ?
#
loop_
_entity_poly.entity_id
_entity_poly.type
_entity_poly.pdbx_seq_one_letter_code
_entity_poly.pdbx_strand_id
1 'polypeptide(L)'
;MDISISSIILSIILLIPLYGVLIWTYIEPEESLLFGKRWMYNGEIEPSTKAIRYTKFSTMTVMIGLPIVIFSFLTKIYILRLSIVVLFVVLVIGAINILNKEDE
;
A
#
# COMPACT_ATOMS: atom_id res chain seq x y z
N MET A 1 -0.28 -21.90 -16.73
CA MET A 1 0.26 -22.09 -15.37
C MET A 1 -0.91 -22.37 -14.47
N ASP A 2 -1.14 -23.64 -14.13
CA ASP A 2 -2.22 -24.01 -13.22
C ASP A 2 -1.80 -23.65 -11.79
N ILE A 3 -2.69 -22.98 -11.07
CA ILE A 3 -2.42 -22.50 -9.71
C ILE A 3 -2.67 -23.67 -8.76
N SER A 4 -1.60 -24.21 -8.18
CA SER A 4 -1.70 -25.29 -7.19
C SER A 4 -2.21 -24.75 -5.84
N ILE A 5 -2.93 -25.59 -5.09
CA ILE A 5 -3.45 -25.25 -3.76
C ILE A 5 -2.32 -24.83 -2.81
N SER A 6 -1.16 -25.51 -2.87
CA SER A 6 0.02 -25.15 -2.09
C SER A 6 0.49 -23.72 -2.36
N SER A 7 0.42 -23.26 -3.62
CA SER A 7 0.78 -21.89 -3.99
C SER A 7 -0.17 -20.86 -3.38
N ILE A 8 -1.47 -21.18 -3.29
CA ILE A 8 -2.47 -20.31 -2.66
C ILE A 8 -2.21 -20.19 -1.16
N ILE A 9 -1.97 -21.32 -0.47
CA ILE A 9 -1.69 -21.34 0.97
C ILE A 9 -0.44 -20.53 1.30
N LEU A 10 0.65 -20.73 0.55
CA LEU A 10 1.89 -19.99 0.73
C LEU A 10 1.69 -18.49 0.49
N SER A 11 0.89 -18.12 -0.50
CA SER A 11 0.53 -16.71 -0.77
C SER A 11 -0.21 -16.08 0.41
N ILE A 12 -1.18 -16.78 1.00
CA ILE A 12 -1.93 -16.29 2.17
C ILE A 12 -1.01 -16.11 3.38
N ILE A 13 -0.11 -17.06 3.65
CA ILE A 13 0.83 -16.97 4.78
C ILE A 13 1.74 -15.74 4.63
N LEU A 14 2.23 -15.46 3.41
CA LEU A 14 3.05 -14.27 3.14
C LEU A 14 2.26 -12.96 3.24
N LEU A 15 0.94 -12.98 3.01
CA LEU A 15 0.08 -11.80 3.14
C LEU A 15 -0.14 -11.38 4.59
N ILE A 16 -0.11 -12.31 5.54
CA ILE A 16 -0.34 -12.00 6.96
C ILE A 16 0.66 -10.95 7.49
N PRO A 17 1.99 -11.15 7.41
CA PRO A 17 2.94 -10.14 7.89
C PRO A 17 2.86 -8.85 7.07
N LEU A 18 2.60 -8.94 5.75
CA LEU A 18 2.41 -7.76 4.90
C LEU A 18 1.24 -6.90 5.39
N TYR A 19 0.08 -7.50 5.65
CA TYR A 19 -1.08 -6.79 6.19
C TYR A 19 -0.81 -6.25 7.59
N GLY A 20 -0.06 -6.97 8.43
CA GLY A 20 0.38 -6.46 9.72
C GLY A 20 1.16 -5.15 9.58
N VAL A 21 2.13 -5.11 8.67
CA VAL A 21 2.92 -3.90 8.37
C VAL A 21 2.05 -2.79 7.78
N LEU A 22 1.14 -3.11 6.84
CA LEU A 22 0.23 -2.11 6.24
C LEU A 22 -0.70 -1.51 7.29
N ILE A 23 -1.31 -2.33 8.14
CA ILE A 23 -2.19 -1.85 9.21
C ILE A 23 -1.41 -0.97 10.19
N TRP A 24 -0.22 -1.39 10.61
CA TRP A 24 0.64 -0.58 11.47
C TRP A 24 1.03 0.75 10.81
N THR A 25 1.39 0.73 9.52
CA THR A 25 1.72 1.94 8.74
C THR A 25 0.54 2.91 8.64
N TYR A 26 -0.69 2.41 8.60
CA TYR A 26 -1.89 3.25 8.56
C TYR A 26 -2.21 3.88 9.92
N ILE A 27 -2.07 3.11 11.01
CA ILE A 27 -2.34 3.57 12.38
C ILE A 27 -1.25 4.53 12.84
N GLU A 28 0.01 4.18 12.63
CA GLU A 28 1.18 4.92 13.10
C GLU A 28 2.14 5.24 11.94
N PRO A 29 1.72 6.15 11.04
CA PRO A 29 2.48 6.51 9.84
C PRO A 29 3.81 7.20 10.17
N GLU A 30 3.89 7.91 11.29
CA GLU A 30 5.09 8.63 11.71
C GLU A 30 6.22 7.65 12.05
N GLU A 31 5.92 6.68 12.93
CA GLU A 31 6.87 5.63 13.29
C GLU A 31 7.28 4.78 12.09
N SER A 32 6.31 4.35 11.28
CA SER A 32 6.58 3.52 10.11
C SER A 32 7.39 4.26 9.03
N LEU A 33 7.23 5.57 8.85
CA LEU A 33 8.04 6.37 7.92
C LEU A 33 9.51 6.49 8.34
N LEU A 34 9.76 6.52 9.65
CA LEU A 34 11.09 6.60 10.24
C LEU A 34 11.72 5.23 10.47
N PHE A 35 10.93 4.15 10.40
CA PHE A 35 11.39 2.79 10.59
C PHE A 35 12.56 2.46 9.64
N GLY A 36 13.67 2.02 10.21
CA GLY A 36 14.90 1.74 9.46
C GLY A 36 15.66 2.97 8.95
N LYS A 37 15.20 4.19 9.22
CA LYS A 37 15.88 5.45 8.84
C LYS A 37 16.41 6.26 10.04
N ARG A 38 15.92 5.99 11.25
CA ARG A 38 16.33 6.71 12.49
C ARG A 38 17.85 6.76 12.69
N TRP A 39 18.58 5.72 12.32
CA TRP A 39 20.04 5.64 12.47
C TRP A 39 20.81 6.62 11.56
N MET A 40 20.18 7.15 10.51
CA MET A 40 20.82 8.03 9.52
C MET A 40 20.95 9.48 10.03
N TYR A 41 20.35 9.80 11.17
CA TYR A 41 20.18 11.16 11.62
C TYR A 41 20.59 11.33 13.08
N ASN A 42 21.11 12.52 13.42
CA ASN A 42 21.69 12.80 14.73
C ASN A 42 20.68 13.33 15.77
N GLY A 43 19.38 13.43 15.45
CA GLY A 43 18.34 14.00 16.33
C GLY A 43 16.93 13.50 16.00
N GLU A 44 15.93 13.97 16.75
CA GLU A 44 14.52 13.65 16.50
C GLU A 44 14.04 14.27 15.18
N ILE A 45 13.40 13.45 14.35
CA ILE A 45 12.87 13.89 13.06
C ILE A 45 11.39 13.60 13.04
N GLU A 46 10.64 14.64 12.72
CA GLU A 46 9.21 14.55 12.50
C GLU A 46 8.94 14.51 10.99
N PRO A 47 8.22 13.48 10.48
CA PRO A 47 7.79 13.46 9.10
C PRO A 47 6.84 14.61 8.81
N SER A 48 6.91 15.18 7.61
CA SER A 48 5.99 16.26 7.24
C SER A 48 4.54 15.79 7.21
N THR A 49 3.60 16.70 7.50
CA THR A 49 2.15 16.44 7.43
C THR A 49 1.73 15.87 6.08
N LYS A 50 2.33 16.37 4.99
CA LYS A 50 2.12 15.83 3.63
C LYS A 50 2.60 14.39 3.49
N ALA A 51 3.79 14.06 4.01
CA ALA A 51 4.31 12.69 3.97
C ALA A 51 3.40 11.73 4.77
N ILE A 52 2.89 12.17 5.92
CA ILE A 52 1.95 11.41 6.74
C ILE A 52 0.63 11.17 5.98
N ARG A 53 0.03 12.23 5.41
CA ARG A 53 -1.22 12.15 4.62
C ARG A 53 -1.07 11.23 3.42
N TYR A 54 0.04 11.37 2.68
CA TYR A 54 0.36 10.52 1.54
C TYR A 54 0.51 9.05 1.97
N THR A 55 1.23 8.79 3.05
CA THR A 55 1.46 7.44 3.57
C THR A 55 0.17 6.76 3.99
N LYS A 56 -0.75 7.47 4.67
CA LYS A 56 -2.07 6.93 5.00
C LYS A 56 -2.86 6.59 3.74
N PHE A 57 -2.88 7.48 2.75
CA PHE A 57 -3.58 7.24 1.48
C PHE A 57 -2.98 6.08 0.68
N SER A 58 -1.66 6.03 0.52
CA SER A 58 -1.00 4.96 -0.22
C SER A 58 -1.24 3.61 0.44
N THR A 59 -1.12 3.56 1.77
CA THR A 59 -1.33 2.34 2.56
C THR A 59 -2.78 1.87 2.46
N MET A 60 -3.76 2.77 2.61
CA MET A 60 -5.17 2.46 2.43
C MET A 60 -5.46 1.93 1.01
N THR A 61 -4.90 2.58 -0.01
CA THR A 61 -5.11 2.17 -1.40
C THR A 61 -4.50 0.79 -1.66
N VAL A 62 -3.32 0.49 -1.11
CA VAL A 62 -2.71 -0.84 -1.20
C VAL A 62 -3.56 -1.88 -0.48
N MET A 63 -4.04 -1.61 0.74
CA MET A 63 -4.88 -2.57 1.48
C MET A 63 -6.15 -2.96 0.72
N ILE A 64 -6.77 -2.02 0.01
CA ILE A 64 -7.99 -2.25 -0.80
C ILE A 64 -7.63 -2.84 -2.18
N GLY A 65 -6.54 -2.37 -2.78
CA GLY A 65 -6.14 -2.75 -4.13
C GLY A 65 -5.53 -4.14 -4.23
N LEU A 66 -4.76 -4.55 -3.21
CA LEU A 66 -4.06 -5.82 -3.20
C LEU A 66 -5.00 -7.04 -3.35
N PRO A 67 -6.15 -7.13 -2.64
CA PRO A 67 -7.14 -8.19 -2.87
C PRO A 67 -7.71 -8.19 -4.28
N ILE A 68 -7.99 -7.01 -4.85
CA ILE A 68 -8.52 -6.87 -6.22
C ILE A 68 -7.50 -7.40 -7.22
N VAL A 69 -6.23 -7.04 -7.05
CA VAL A 69 -5.13 -7.51 -7.90
C VAL A 69 -5.00 -9.02 -7.80
N ILE A 70 -4.91 -9.58 -6.58
CA ILE A 70 -4.80 -11.03 -6.35
C ILE A 70 -5.98 -11.77 -6.98
N PHE A 71 -7.21 -11.30 -6.74
CA PHE A 71 -8.41 -11.90 -7.32
C PHE A 71 -8.42 -11.84 -8.85
N SER A 72 -7.95 -10.73 -9.44
CA SER A 72 -7.80 -10.59 -10.89
C SER A 72 -6.75 -11.54 -11.47
N PHE A 73 -5.74 -11.96 -10.70
CA PHE A 73 -4.76 -12.96 -11.16
C PHE A 73 -5.27 -14.40 -11.00
N LEU A 74 -6.07 -14.68 -9.97
CA LEU A 74 -6.69 -15.99 -9.75
C LEU A 74 -7.76 -16.30 -10.81
N THR A 75 -8.53 -15.29 -11.19
CA THR A 75 -9.59 -15.42 -12.19
C THR A 75 -9.02 -15.28 -13.61
N LYS A 76 -9.36 -16.19 -14.51
CA LYS A 76 -8.96 -16.12 -15.94
C LYS A 76 -9.79 -15.10 -16.74
N ILE A 77 -10.45 -14.15 -16.06
CA ILE A 77 -11.34 -13.17 -16.66
C ILE A 77 -10.51 -11.95 -17.08
N TYR A 78 -10.27 -11.81 -18.39
CA TYR A 78 -9.42 -10.74 -18.93
C TYR A 78 -9.91 -9.33 -18.57
N ILE A 79 -11.23 -9.13 -18.45
CA ILE A 79 -11.81 -7.81 -18.16
C ILE A 79 -11.46 -7.31 -16.75
N LEU A 80 -11.19 -8.21 -15.80
CA LEU A 80 -10.75 -7.83 -14.46
C LEU A 80 -9.34 -7.22 -14.46
N ARG A 81 -8.51 -7.49 -15.46
CA ARG A 81 -7.18 -6.85 -15.57
C ARG A 81 -7.28 -5.35 -15.83
N LEU A 82 -8.40 -4.84 -16.34
CA LEU A 82 -8.66 -3.41 -16.46
C LEU A 82 -8.77 -2.73 -15.08
N SER A 83 -9.22 -3.46 -14.05
CA SER A 83 -9.30 -2.92 -12.68
C SER A 83 -7.93 -2.50 -12.15
N ILE A 84 -6.85 -3.18 -12.58
CA ILE A 84 -5.47 -2.84 -12.23
C ILE A 84 -5.09 -1.47 -12.80
N VAL A 85 -5.48 -1.21 -14.06
CA VAL A 85 -5.23 0.09 -14.71
C VAL A 85 -6.02 1.20 -14.01
N VAL A 86 -7.30 0.94 -13.69
CA VAL A 86 -8.14 1.89 -12.94
C VAL A 86 -7.52 2.19 -11.57
N LEU A 87 -7.06 1.17 -10.86
CA LEU A 87 -6.41 1.32 -9.56
C LEU A 87 -5.14 2.18 -9.66
N PHE A 88 -4.33 1.98 -10.70
CA PHE A 88 -3.14 2.79 -10.95
C PHE A 88 -3.49 4.26 -11.21
N VAL A 89 -4.54 4.53 -12.00
CA VAL A 89 -5.02 5.89 -12.26
C VAL A 89 -5.49 6.56 -10.96
N VAL A 90 -6.26 5.85 -10.13
CA VAL A 90 -6.73 6.36 -8.83
C VAL A 90 -5.55 6.68 -7.90
N LEU A 91 -4.53 5.82 -7.87
CA LEU A 91 -3.30 6.05 -7.10
C LEU A 91 -2.60 7.34 -7.54
N VAL A 92 -2.40 7.52 -8.85
CA VAL A 92 -1.71 8.69 -9.40
C VAL A 92 -2.50 9.97 -9.13
N ILE A 93 -3.81 9.98 -9.40
CA ILE A 93 -4.67 11.16 -9.19
C ILE A 93 -4.72 11.51 -7.70
N GLY A 94 -4.95 10.52 -6.83
CA GLY A 94 -5.02 10.74 -5.39
C GLY A 94 -3.68 11.22 -4.80
N ALA A 95 -2.56 10.66 -5.29
CA ALA A 95 -1.22 11.12 -4.92
C ALA A 95 -1.01 12.59 -5.28
N ILE A 96 -1.30 12.98 -6.54
CA ILE A 96 -1.16 14.36 -7.00
C ILE A 96 -2.02 15.30 -6.15
N ASN A 97 -3.27 14.91 -5.87
CA ASN A 97 -4.18 15.73 -5.07
C ASN A 97 -3.67 15.95 -3.64
N ILE A 98 -3.08 14.92 -3.02
CA ILE A 98 -2.53 15.03 -1.66
C ILE A 98 -1.27 15.89 -1.64
N LEU A 99 -0.39 15.77 -2.65
CA LEU A 99 0.84 16.54 -2.72
C LEU A 99 0.57 18.03 -2.98
N ASN A 100 -0.42 18.33 -3.83
CA ASN A 100 -0.84 19.69 -4.15
C ASN A 100 -1.68 20.35 -3.04
N LYS A 101 -2.20 19.57 -2.09
CA LYS A 101 -2.92 20.13 -0.95
C LYS A 101 -1.94 20.93 -0.10
N GLU A 102 -2.16 22.23 0.00
CA GLU A 102 -1.43 23.09 0.92
C GLU A 102 -1.78 22.72 2.37
N ASP A 103 -0.78 22.85 3.24
CA ASP A 103 -0.98 22.63 4.67
C ASP A 103 -1.67 23.89 5.22
N GLU A 104 -3.01 23.88 5.22
CA GLU A 104 -3.85 24.85 5.95
C GLU A 104 -3.47 24.94 7.43
#